data_AF-A0A2E4E9H0-F1
#
_entry.id   AF-A0A2E4E9H0-F1
#
_cell.length_a   1.000
_cell.length_b   1.000
_cell.length_c   1.000
_cell.angle_alpha   90.00
_cell.angle_beta   90.00
_cell.angle_gamma   90.00
#
_symmetry.space_group_name_H-M   'P 1'
#
loop_
_entity.id
_entity.type
_entity.pdbx_description
1 polymer ?
#
loop_
_entity_poly.entity_id
_entity_poly.type
_entity_poly.pdbx_seq_one_letter_code
_entity_poly.pdbx_strand_id
1 'polypeptide(L)'
;MSLALAAGLVSSPTLSAQETLSPQQAETRLRDCLQSGSAGAPRTGLRAAVVAVRALCKPQIDRVADDRVASATTGLAGDDAVQAKQRAIRQLNDEIALAIANFTGLKTL
;
A
#
# COMPACT_ATOMS: atom_id res chain seq x y z
N MET A 1 31.97 -21.87 -43.84
CA MET A 1 31.83 -21.44 -42.44
C MET A 1 31.54 -19.95 -42.42
N SER A 2 30.29 -19.56 -42.22
CA SER A 2 29.92 -18.18 -41.92
C SER A 2 28.74 -18.22 -40.96
N LEU A 3 28.99 -18.02 -39.65
CA LEU A 3 27.95 -17.79 -38.65
C LEU A 3 27.59 -16.30 -38.68
N ALA A 4 26.36 -15.98 -39.08
CA ALA A 4 25.78 -14.65 -38.88
C ALA A 4 25.15 -14.60 -37.49
N LEU A 5 25.74 -13.81 -36.58
CA LEU A 5 25.14 -13.45 -35.29
C LEU A 5 24.06 -12.39 -35.52
N ALA A 6 22.79 -12.77 -35.38
CA ALA A 6 21.70 -11.81 -35.23
C ALA A 6 21.67 -11.33 -33.77
N ALA A 7 22.19 -10.13 -33.53
CA ALA A 7 22.07 -9.43 -32.25
C ALA A 7 20.61 -8.97 -32.07
N GLY A 8 19.85 -9.73 -31.28
CA GLY A 8 18.53 -9.31 -30.82
C GLY A 8 18.67 -8.17 -29.83
N LEU A 9 18.29 -6.96 -30.26
CA LEU A 9 18.05 -5.82 -29.38
C LEU A 9 16.81 -6.12 -28.54
N VAL A 10 17.02 -6.69 -27.35
CA VAL A 10 16.00 -6.75 -26.31
C VAL A 10 15.79 -5.33 -25.78
N SER A 11 14.79 -4.64 -26.32
CA SER A 11 14.24 -3.43 -25.73
C SER A 11 13.73 -3.76 -24.32
N SER A 12 14.52 -3.45 -23.30
CA SER A 12 14.04 -3.44 -21.92
C SER A 12 12.98 -2.34 -21.82
N PRO A 13 11.72 -2.63 -21.47
CA PRO A 13 10.75 -1.58 -21.23
C PRO A 13 11.27 -0.74 -20.05
N THR A 14 11.51 0.54 -20.31
CA THR A 14 11.76 1.55 -19.28
C THR A 14 10.47 1.70 -18.47
N LEU A 15 10.30 0.85 -17.47
CA LEU A 15 9.15 0.86 -16.58
C LEU A 15 9.34 1.95 -15.53
N SER A 16 8.87 3.16 -15.85
CA SER A 16 8.51 4.17 -14.86
C SER A 16 7.51 5.14 -15.47
N ALA A 17 6.39 4.59 -15.96
CA ALA A 17 5.16 5.36 -15.92
C ALA A 17 4.73 5.37 -14.44
N GLN A 18 4.84 6.51 -13.76
CA GLN A 18 4.10 6.70 -12.51
C GLN A 18 2.63 6.48 -12.86
N GLU A 19 2.14 5.29 -12.54
CA GLU A 19 0.78 4.92 -12.86
C GLU A 19 -0.14 5.83 -12.06
N THR A 20 -0.81 6.76 -12.76
CA THR A 20 -1.81 7.64 -12.16
C THR A 20 -3.03 6.79 -11.85
N LEU A 21 -3.14 6.37 -10.59
CA LEU A 21 -4.30 5.64 -10.09
C LEU A 21 -5.37 6.62 -9.62
N SER A 22 -6.63 6.29 -9.87
CA SER A 22 -7.72 6.93 -9.14
C SER A 22 -7.65 6.53 -7.66
N PRO A 23 -8.23 7.34 -6.74
CA PRO A 23 -8.27 6.98 -5.32
C PRO A 23 -8.85 5.59 -5.08
N GLN A 24 -9.89 5.21 -5.82
CA GLN A 24 -10.50 3.87 -5.71
C GLN A 24 -9.55 2.76 -6.17
N GLN A 25 -8.79 2.98 -7.25
CA GLN A 25 -7.79 2.02 -7.70
C GLN A 25 -6.64 1.88 -6.69
N ALA A 26 -6.22 2.97 -6.05
CA ALA A 26 -5.21 2.93 -4.99
C ALA A 26 -5.69 2.11 -3.79
N GLU A 27 -6.94 2.28 -3.35
CA GLU A 27 -7.58 1.49 -2.29
C GLU A 27 -7.66 0.00 -2.64
N THR A 28 -8.09 -0.33 -3.86
CA THR A 28 -8.13 -1.73 -4.34
C THR A 28 -6.74 -2.35 -4.30
N ARG A 29 -5.73 -1.65 -4.83
CA ARG A 29 -4.34 -2.15 -4.79
C ARG A 29 -3.79 -2.31 -3.38
N LEU A 30 -4.15 -1.41 -2.47
CA LEU A 30 -3.79 -1.57 -1.07
C LEU A 30 -4.43 -2.84 -0.51
N ARG A 31 -5.75 -3.05 -0.70
CA ARG A 31 -6.44 -4.25 -0.22
C ARG A 31 -5.84 -5.53 -0.79
N ASP A 32 -5.54 -5.57 -2.09
CA ASP A 32 -4.92 -6.74 -2.73
C ASP A 32 -3.53 -7.02 -2.15
N CYS A 33 -2.72 -5.97 -1.91
CA CYS A 33 -1.44 -6.12 -1.25
C CYS A 33 -1.60 -6.66 0.18
N LEU A 34 -2.54 -6.12 0.96
CA LEU A 34 -2.78 -6.57 2.33
C LEU A 34 -3.22 -8.04 2.36
N GLN A 35 -4.09 -8.46 1.44
CA GLN A 35 -4.55 -9.84 1.33
C GLN A 35 -3.40 -10.78 0.94
N SER A 36 -2.65 -10.44 -0.11
CA SER A 36 -1.50 -11.22 -0.57
C SER A 36 -0.40 -11.30 0.50
N GLY A 37 -0.04 -10.17 1.10
CA GLY A 37 0.95 -10.09 2.17
C GLY A 37 0.54 -10.88 3.42
N SER A 38 -0.74 -10.89 3.75
CA SER A 38 -1.27 -11.66 4.88
C SER A 38 -1.13 -13.17 4.70
N ALA A 39 -1.11 -13.67 3.45
CA ALA A 39 -0.89 -15.09 3.18
C ALA A 39 0.50 -15.56 3.68
N GLY A 40 1.53 -14.71 3.51
CA GLY A 40 2.91 -14.96 3.94
C GLY A 40 3.30 -14.35 5.29
N ALA A 41 2.35 -13.76 6.02
CA ALA A 41 2.65 -13.05 7.26
C ALA A 41 3.07 -14.00 8.41
N PRO A 42 3.96 -13.56 9.32
CA PRO A 42 4.29 -14.31 10.53
C PRO A 42 3.05 -14.69 11.34
N ARG A 43 2.97 -15.95 11.77
CA ARG A 43 1.84 -16.49 12.57
C ARG A 43 2.08 -16.44 14.09
N THR A 44 3.12 -15.75 14.53
CA THR A 44 3.51 -15.64 15.94
C THR A 44 2.62 -14.68 16.75
N GLY A 45 1.82 -13.84 16.09
CA GLY A 45 0.88 -12.92 16.73
C GLY A 45 0.43 -11.80 15.78
N LEU A 46 -0.69 -11.14 16.10
CA LEU A 46 -1.25 -10.09 15.23
C LEU A 46 -0.28 -8.93 15.05
N ARG A 47 0.43 -8.53 16.11
CA ARG A 47 1.41 -7.45 16.05
C ARG A 47 2.52 -7.73 15.03
N ALA A 48 3.06 -8.94 15.03
CA ALA A 48 4.12 -9.34 14.09
C ALA A 48 3.62 -9.37 12.64
N ALA A 49 2.40 -9.88 12.42
CA ALA A 49 1.77 -9.86 11.11
C ALA A 49 1.53 -8.43 10.60
N VAL A 50 1.01 -7.54 11.45
CA VAL A 50 0.76 -6.14 11.09
C VAL A 50 2.05 -5.43 10.70
N VAL A 51 3.13 -5.58 11.47
CA VAL A 51 4.43 -4.97 11.14
C VAL A 51 4.96 -5.48 9.80
N ALA A 52 4.95 -6.80 9.58
CA ALA A 52 5.47 -7.41 8.36
C ALA A 52 4.69 -6.99 7.11
N VAL A 53 3.35 -7.08 7.15
CA VAL A 53 2.51 -6.75 6.00
C VAL A 53 2.53 -5.24 5.72
N ARG A 54 2.59 -4.39 6.74
CA ARG A 54 2.76 -2.94 6.54
C ARG A 54 4.08 -2.59 5.89
N ALA A 55 5.16 -3.26 6.27
CA ALA A 55 6.46 -3.06 5.65
C ALA A 55 6.43 -3.46 4.17
N LEU A 56 5.78 -4.59 3.85
CA LEU A 56 5.61 -5.07 2.48
C LEU A 56 4.75 -4.13 1.61
N CYS A 57 3.63 -3.65 2.15
CA CYS A 57 2.64 -2.83 1.43
C CYS A 57 2.85 -1.32 1.60
N LYS A 58 4.01 -0.90 2.11
CA LYS A 58 4.29 0.51 2.43
C LYS A 58 4.02 1.46 1.24
N PRO A 59 4.44 1.18 -0.01
CA PRO A 59 4.17 2.09 -1.12
C PRO A 59 2.68 2.32 -1.39
N GLN A 60 1.84 1.29 -1.23
CA GLN A 60 0.39 1.39 -1.41
C GLN A 60 -0.25 2.13 -0.23
N ILE A 61 0.23 1.88 1.00
CA ILE A 61 -0.24 2.58 2.21
C ILE A 61 0.06 4.07 2.10
N ASP A 62 1.28 4.45 1.69
CA ASP A 62 1.69 5.84 1.57
C ASP A 62 0.82 6.58 0.54
N ARG A 63 0.57 5.96 -0.64
CA ARG A 63 -0.33 6.54 -1.65
C ARG A 63 -1.75 6.78 -1.13
N VAL A 64 -2.35 5.77 -0.51
CA VAL A 64 -3.70 5.90 0.05
C VAL A 64 -3.73 6.92 1.19
N ALA A 65 -2.67 6.99 2.00
CA ALA A 65 -2.56 8.01 3.04
C ALA A 65 -2.53 9.42 2.44
N ASP A 66 -1.75 9.64 1.38
CA ASP A 66 -1.67 10.93 0.70
C ASP A 66 -3.03 11.34 0.11
N ASP A 67 -3.72 10.43 -0.60
CA ASP A 67 -5.04 10.68 -1.17
C ASP A 67 -6.09 11.02 -0.09
N ARG A 68 -6.12 10.23 0.99
CA ARG A 68 -7.07 10.44 2.10
C ARG A 68 -6.78 11.72 2.87
N VAL A 69 -5.50 12.06 3.09
CA VAL A 69 -5.11 13.30 3.76
C VAL A 69 -5.45 14.51 2.89
N ALA A 70 -5.16 14.47 1.59
CA ALA A 70 -5.52 15.54 0.66
C ALA A 70 -7.04 15.79 0.67
N SER A 71 -7.83 14.72 0.58
CA SER A 71 -9.29 14.78 0.69
C SER A 71 -9.76 15.36 2.03
N ALA A 72 -9.27 14.82 3.15
CA ALA A 72 -9.69 15.22 4.50
C ALA A 72 -9.30 16.65 4.88
N THR A 73 -8.27 17.21 4.25
CA THR A 73 -7.76 18.57 4.54
C THR A 73 -8.25 19.62 3.55
N THR A 74 -9.05 19.25 2.55
CA THR A 74 -9.54 20.19 1.54
C THR A 74 -10.32 21.32 2.19
N GLY A 75 -9.89 22.56 1.94
CA GLY A 75 -10.54 23.76 2.48
C GLY A 75 -10.28 24.04 3.96
N LEU A 76 -9.44 23.24 4.63
CA LEU A 76 -9.05 23.46 6.03
C LEU A 76 -7.70 24.16 6.12
N ALA A 77 -7.48 24.88 7.23
CA ALA A 77 -6.21 25.54 7.53
C ALA A 77 -5.86 25.40 9.03
N GLY A 78 -4.60 25.66 9.38
CA GLY A 78 -4.12 25.66 10.76
C GLY A 78 -4.38 24.32 11.48
N ASP A 79 -4.81 24.42 12.74
CA ASP A 79 -5.01 23.26 13.60
C ASP A 79 -6.09 22.30 13.07
N ASP A 80 -7.12 22.80 12.38
CA ASP A 80 -8.18 21.95 11.83
C ASP A 80 -7.64 21.02 10.74
N ALA A 81 -6.76 21.52 9.87
CA ALA A 81 -6.09 20.70 8.85
C ALA A 81 -5.18 19.65 9.50
N VAL A 82 -4.46 20.00 10.57
CA VAL A 82 -3.60 19.07 11.31
C VAL A 82 -4.44 17.97 11.95
N GLN A 83 -5.55 18.32 12.60
CA GLN A 83 -6.44 17.34 13.22
C GLN A 83 -7.10 16.43 12.19
N ALA A 84 -7.53 16.98 11.04
CA ALA A 84 -8.09 16.19 9.95
C ALA A 84 -7.09 15.18 9.38
N LYS A 85 -5.84 15.63 9.11
CA LYS A 85 -4.74 14.74 8.69
C LYS A 85 -4.52 13.60 9.69
N GLN A 86 -4.41 13.92 10.98
CA GLN A 86 -4.17 12.92 12.01
C GLN A 86 -5.32 11.91 12.11
N ARG A 87 -6.58 12.37 12.01
CA ARG A 87 -7.76 11.49 11.97
C ARG A 87 -7.70 10.54 10.76
N ALA A 88 -7.43 11.06 9.57
CA ALA A 88 -7.34 10.25 8.36
C ALA A 88 -6.26 9.16 8.47
N ILE A 89 -5.08 9.49 8.99
CA ILE A 89 -3.99 8.52 9.19
C ILE A 89 -4.35 7.47 10.25
N ARG A 90 -4.94 7.87 11.38
CA ARG A 90 -5.38 6.92 12.42
C ARG A 90 -6.41 5.95 11.88
N GLN A 91 -7.43 6.46 11.19
CA GLN A 91 -8.46 5.63 10.57
C GLN A 91 -7.86 4.63 9.57
N LEU A 92 -6.96 5.08 8.69
CA LEU A 92 -6.27 4.18 7.76
C LEU A 92 -5.46 3.09 8.49
N ASN A 93 -4.77 3.44 9.57
CA ASN A 93 -4.01 2.48 10.37
C ASN A 93 -4.91 1.41 11.01
N ASP A 94 -6.06 1.82 11.55
CA ASP A 94 -7.03 0.92 12.17
C ASP A 94 -7.64 -0.03 11.12
N GLU A 95 -8.01 0.51 9.95
CA GLU A 95 -8.52 -0.28 8.83
C GLU A 95 -7.50 -1.31 8.33
N ILE A 96 -6.22 -0.93 8.22
CA ILE A 96 -5.14 -1.85 7.82
C ILE A 96 -4.97 -2.96 8.87
N ALA A 97 -4.93 -2.61 10.16
CA ALA A 97 -4.76 -3.59 11.23
C ALA A 97 -5.93 -4.58 11.25
N LEU A 98 -7.17 -4.08 11.09
CA LEU A 98 -8.38 -4.89 11.01
C LEU A 98 -8.37 -5.81 9.78
N ALA A 99 -7.98 -5.30 8.61
CA ALA A 99 -7.88 -6.09 7.39
C ALA A 99 -6.89 -7.25 7.55
N ILE A 100 -5.70 -6.97 8.10
CA ILE A 100 -4.68 -7.99 8.35
C ILE A 100 -5.17 -9.02 9.38
N ALA A 101 -5.83 -8.59 10.45
CA ALA A 101 -6.42 -9.50 11.42
C ALA A 101 -7.44 -10.46 10.74
N ASN A 102 -8.30 -9.91 9.88
CA ASN A 102 -9.29 -10.69 9.15
C ASN A 102 -8.66 -11.66 8.14
N PHE A 103 -7.65 -11.23 7.38
CA PHE A 103 -6.99 -12.08 6.39
C PHE A 103 -6.11 -13.17 7.01
N THR A 104 -5.50 -12.89 8.16
CA THR A 104 -4.64 -13.85 8.87
C THR A 104 -5.39 -14.76 9.84
N GLY A 105 -6.58 -14.34 10.30
CA GLY A 105 -7.34 -14.99 11.37
C GLY A 105 -6.78 -14.75 12.77
N LEU A 106 -5.78 -13.88 12.93
CA LEU A 106 -5.13 -13.59 14.21
C LEU A 106 -5.93 -12.58 15.02
N LYS A 107 -6.20 -12.87 16.30
CA LYS A 107 -7.07 -12.06 17.18
C LYS A 107 -6.37 -11.38 18.34
N THR A 108 -5.13 -11.74 18.64
CA THR A 108 -4.38 -11.27 19.81
C THR A 108 -3.15 -10.47 19.39
N LEU A 109 -3.06 -9.24 19.92
CA LEU A 109 -1.86 -8.42 19.88
C LEU A 109 -0.78 -8.96 20.81
#